data_AF-A0A3M1SCF1-F1
#
_entry.id   AF-A0A3M1SCF1-F1
#
_cell.length_a   1.000
_cell.length_b   1.000
_cell.length_c   1.000
_cell.angle_alpha   90.00
_cell.angle_beta   90.00
_cell.angle_gamma   90.00
#
_symmetry.space_group_name_H-M   'P 1'
#
loop_
_entity.id
_entity.type
_entity.pdbx_description
1 polymer ?
#
loop_
_entity_poly.entity_id
_entity_poly.type
_entity_poly.pdbx_seq_one_letter_code
_entity_poly.pdbx_strand_id
1 'polypeptide(L)'
;MLIVRKALILSISLTVIFSACSTQQVVNSENKTARLQISREQTPAKDDIAELNSIVLLPNVPEEVIWREEVDGKNHKKLVAVMRFSQEDEKNIIEKAKSYREPESAEVSAEDWFPPELSAQTELAGDETLKGISYSAKDFIQLPYTSGRLVKISNSDYFVLELSTE
;
A
#
# COMPACT_ATOMS: atom_id res chain seq x y z
N MET A 1 75.79 20.24 -19.52
CA MET A 1 74.38 20.52 -19.82
C MET A 1 73.52 19.55 -19.01
N LEU A 2 73.00 20.00 -17.87
CA LEU A 2 71.82 19.46 -17.17
C LEU A 2 71.48 20.47 -16.07
N ILE A 3 70.53 21.33 -16.42
CA ILE A 3 69.81 22.28 -15.56
C ILE A 3 68.54 21.50 -15.19
N VAL A 4 68.05 21.40 -13.96
CA VAL A 4 67.19 22.39 -13.30
C VAL A 4 66.81 21.82 -11.91
N ARG A 5 67.14 22.58 -10.85
CA ARG A 5 66.29 23.09 -9.74
C ARG A 5 65.18 22.15 -9.19
N LYS A 6 64.91 22.00 -7.89
CA LYS A 6 64.73 23.02 -6.84
C LYS A 6 64.78 22.31 -5.47
N ALA A 7 65.64 22.76 -4.56
CA ALA A 7 65.52 22.44 -3.14
C ALA A 7 64.49 23.40 -2.51
N LEU A 8 63.51 22.84 -1.84
CA LEU A 8 62.43 23.54 -1.15
C LEU A 8 62.91 23.91 0.26
N ILE A 9 63.04 25.20 0.54
CA ILE A 9 63.13 25.73 1.91
C ILE A 9 62.30 27.00 1.97
N LEU A 10 61.21 27.00 2.72
CA LEU A 10 60.82 28.16 3.52
C LEU A 10 59.86 27.75 4.65
N SER A 11 60.32 28.03 5.87
CA SER A 11 59.63 27.97 7.16
C SER A 11 58.62 29.11 7.36
N ILE A 12 57.88 29.06 8.49
CA ILE A 12 57.11 30.14 9.20
C ILE A 12 55.59 30.08 8.93
N SER A 13 54.65 30.12 9.88
CA SER A 13 54.64 30.19 11.35
C SER A 13 53.24 29.87 11.90
N LEU A 14 53.22 29.37 13.14
CA LEU A 14 52.32 29.66 14.27
C LEU A 14 51.08 30.56 14.04
N THR A 15 49.87 30.04 14.33
CA THR A 15 48.99 30.53 15.42
C THR A 15 47.72 29.68 15.57
N VAL A 16 47.41 29.36 16.83
CA VAL A 16 46.26 28.58 17.31
C VAL A 16 45.21 29.54 17.83
N ILE A 17 44.02 29.61 17.22
CA ILE A 17 42.72 29.92 17.86
C ILE A 17 41.60 29.45 16.92
N PHE A 18 40.70 28.56 17.37
CA PHE A 18 39.25 28.49 17.03
C PHE A 18 38.63 27.49 18.01
N SER A 19 37.83 27.93 18.99
CA SER A 19 36.41 28.35 18.91
C SER A 19 35.44 27.17 19.02
N ALA A 20 34.74 27.15 20.16
CA ALA A 20 33.36 26.75 20.42
C ALA A 20 32.75 25.59 19.61
N CYS A 21 32.38 24.53 20.34
CA CYS A 21 31.31 23.61 19.96
C CYS A 21 29.97 24.35 19.88
N SER A 22 29.47 24.54 18.67
CA SER A 22 28.03 24.59 18.38
C SER A 22 27.84 24.33 16.88
N THR A 23 27.54 23.09 16.50
CA THR A 23 27.13 22.80 15.12
C THR A 23 25.66 23.13 14.96
N GLN A 24 25.41 24.10 14.08
CA GLN A 24 24.11 24.65 13.72
C GLN A 24 23.66 24.02 12.39
N GLN A 25 22.38 23.62 12.36
CA GLN A 25 21.42 23.63 11.25
C GLN A 25 21.87 23.18 9.84
N VAL A 26 21.34 22.02 9.43
CA VAL A 26 21.07 21.70 8.03
C VAL A 26 19.69 22.26 7.67
N VAL A 27 19.64 23.12 6.66
CA VAL A 27 18.42 23.52 5.95
C VAL A 27 18.22 22.53 4.80
N ASN A 28 17.09 21.84 4.76
CA ASN A 28 16.43 21.58 3.48
C ASN A 28 14.91 21.57 3.70
N SER A 29 14.22 22.38 2.90
CA SER A 29 12.77 22.42 2.83
C SER A 29 12.25 21.13 2.21
N GLU A 30 11.50 20.36 2.97
CA GLU A 30 10.38 19.60 2.40
C GLU A 30 9.14 19.90 3.22
N ASN A 31 8.15 20.43 2.50
CA ASN A 31 6.82 20.75 2.96
C ASN A 31 6.09 19.45 3.32
N LYS A 32 6.40 18.87 4.50
CA LYS A 32 5.51 17.89 5.11
C LYS A 32 4.33 18.67 5.69
N THR A 33 3.32 18.86 4.85
CA THR A 33 1.95 19.02 5.33
C THR A 33 1.74 17.94 6.38
N ALA A 34 1.63 18.34 7.65
CA ALA A 34 1.22 17.46 8.71
C ALA A 34 -0.19 16.97 8.34
N ARG A 35 -0.27 15.84 7.65
CA ARG A 35 -1.51 15.11 7.48
C ARG A 35 -1.92 14.77 8.90
N LEU A 36 -3.01 15.37 9.38
CA LEU A 36 -3.64 15.00 10.64
C LEU A 36 -3.71 13.48 10.67
N GLN A 37 -2.85 12.85 11.48
CA GLN A 37 -2.97 11.45 11.81
C GLN A 37 -4.23 11.37 12.67
N ILE A 38 -5.36 11.24 12.00
CA ILE A 38 -6.51 10.58 12.59
C ILE A 38 -5.95 9.23 13.01
N SER A 39 -5.78 9.03 14.31
CA SER A 39 -5.38 7.76 14.89
C SER A 39 -6.44 6.76 14.48
N ARG A 40 -6.17 6.03 13.39
CA ARG A 40 -6.94 4.87 12.97
C ARG A 40 -6.30 3.69 13.68
N GLU A 41 -7.08 2.97 14.45
CA GLU A 41 -6.64 1.69 14.97
C GLU A 41 -6.61 0.73 13.77
N GLN A 42 -5.41 0.47 13.26
CA GLN A 42 -5.18 -0.50 12.20
C GLN A 42 -4.89 -1.84 12.86
N THR A 43 -5.68 -2.86 12.54
CA THR A 43 -5.34 -4.23 12.92
C THR A 43 -4.19 -4.74 12.05
N PRO A 44 -3.32 -5.63 12.57
CA PRO A 44 -2.36 -6.32 11.72
C PRO A 44 -3.10 -7.11 10.63
N ALA A 45 -2.49 -7.24 9.46
CA ALA A 45 -3.04 -8.08 8.41
C ALA A 45 -3.13 -9.54 8.89
N LYS A 46 -4.22 -10.21 8.52
CA LYS A 46 -4.61 -11.56 8.89
C LYS A 46 -4.75 -12.39 7.62
N ASP A 47 -4.46 -13.69 7.71
CA ASP A 47 -4.48 -14.64 6.61
C ASP A 47 -5.52 -15.77 6.80
N ASP A 48 -6.42 -15.62 7.77
CA ASP A 48 -7.43 -16.62 8.11
C ASP A 48 -8.72 -16.41 7.30
N ILE A 49 -9.00 -17.37 6.40
CA ILE A 49 -10.21 -17.41 5.57
C ILE A 49 -11.47 -17.64 6.42
N ALA A 50 -11.40 -18.48 7.45
CA ALA A 50 -12.55 -18.78 8.29
C ALA A 50 -12.94 -17.56 9.14
N GLU A 51 -11.96 -16.81 9.64
CA GLU A 51 -12.21 -15.54 10.32
C GLU A 51 -12.85 -14.53 9.36
N LEU A 52 -12.32 -14.38 8.13
CA LEU A 52 -12.91 -13.50 7.14
C LEU A 52 -14.37 -13.90 6.81
N ASN A 53 -14.63 -15.19 6.60
CA ASN A 53 -15.97 -15.70 6.30
C ASN A 53 -16.97 -15.54 7.47
N SER A 54 -16.49 -15.23 8.68
CA SER A 54 -17.36 -14.91 9.82
C SER A 54 -17.88 -13.47 9.77
N ILE A 55 -17.23 -12.58 9.02
CA ILE A 55 -17.51 -11.14 8.97
C ILE A 55 -17.95 -10.64 7.59
N VAL A 56 -17.68 -11.38 6.51
CA VAL A 56 -18.15 -11.11 5.15
C VAL A 56 -18.70 -12.39 4.53
N LEU A 57 -19.50 -12.25 3.47
CA LEU A 57 -19.91 -13.40 2.67
C LEU A 57 -18.83 -13.76 1.65
N LEU A 58 -18.46 -15.05 1.59
CA LEU A 58 -17.57 -15.56 0.55
C LEU A 58 -18.36 -16.51 -0.38
N PRO A 59 -18.93 -16.02 -1.50
CA PRO A 59 -19.74 -16.84 -2.40
C PRO A 59 -18.93 -17.98 -3.04
N ASN A 60 -17.63 -17.77 -3.18
CA ASN A 60 -16.63 -18.76 -3.56
C ASN A 60 -15.52 -18.70 -2.51
N VAL A 61 -14.91 -19.84 -2.20
CA VAL A 61 -13.82 -19.90 -1.21
C VAL A 61 -12.52 -19.51 -1.91
N PRO A 62 -11.81 -18.45 -1.48
CA PRO A 62 -10.52 -18.11 -2.05
C PRO A 62 -9.47 -19.16 -1.69
N GLU A 63 -8.45 -19.32 -2.54
CA GLU A 63 -7.29 -20.18 -2.27
C GLU A 63 -6.34 -19.56 -1.25
N GLU A 64 -6.31 -18.22 -1.22
CA GLU A 64 -5.44 -17.43 -0.36
C GLU A 64 -6.16 -16.14 0.00
N VAL A 65 -5.98 -15.70 1.24
CA VAL A 65 -6.46 -14.40 1.67
C VAL A 65 -5.44 -13.70 2.55
N ILE A 66 -5.35 -12.38 2.39
CA ILE A 66 -4.72 -11.49 3.34
C ILE A 66 -5.65 -10.30 3.52
N TRP A 67 -6.05 -9.99 4.74
CA TRP A 67 -7.04 -8.96 5.01
C TRP A 67 -6.74 -8.18 6.28
N ARG A 68 -7.28 -6.97 6.35
CA ARG A 68 -7.26 -6.15 7.56
C ARG A 68 -8.58 -5.42 7.72
N GLU A 69 -8.90 -5.10 8.97
CA GLU A 69 -9.95 -4.16 9.32
C GLU A 69 -9.33 -2.90 9.96
N GLU A 70 -9.76 -1.74 9.50
CA GLU A 70 -9.46 -0.45 10.12
C GLU A 70 -10.73 0.10 10.77
N VAL A 71 -10.57 0.70 11.95
CA VAL A 71 -11.65 1.46 12.60
C VAL A 71 -11.22 2.91 12.70
N ASP A 72 -12.06 3.82 12.21
CA ASP A 72 -11.82 5.25 12.36
C ASP A 72 -12.31 5.78 13.71
N GLY A 73 -11.97 7.03 14.04
CA GLY A 73 -12.38 7.67 15.30
C GLY A 73 -13.89 7.88 15.48
N LYS A 74 -14.72 7.47 14.52
CA LYS A 74 -16.19 7.51 14.56
C LYS A 74 -16.81 6.11 14.59
N ASN A 75 -15.99 5.07 14.79
CA ASN A 75 -16.37 3.66 14.71
C ASN A 75 -16.84 3.21 13.32
N HIS A 76 -16.47 3.93 12.25
CA HIS A 76 -16.66 3.39 10.91
C HIS A 76 -15.59 2.33 10.66
N LYS A 77 -16.04 1.16 10.21
CA LYS A 77 -15.17 0.05 9.87
C LYS A 77 -14.89 0.06 8.37
N LYS A 78 -13.63 -0.10 8.01
CA LYS A 78 -13.19 -0.37 6.64
C LYS A 78 -12.49 -1.72 6.62
N LEU A 79 -12.97 -2.64 5.80
CA LEU A 79 -12.30 -3.91 5.53
C LEU A 79 -11.65 -3.87 4.16
N VAL A 80 -10.39 -4.31 4.09
CA VAL A 80 -9.68 -4.55 2.84
C VAL A 80 -9.18 -5.98 2.86
N ALA A 81 -9.60 -6.79 1.88
CA ALA A 81 -9.17 -8.17 1.73
C ALA A 81 -8.61 -8.39 0.32
N VAL A 82 -7.38 -8.88 0.24
CA VAL A 82 -6.77 -9.37 -1.00
C VAL A 82 -7.00 -10.88 -1.05
N MET A 83 -7.69 -11.33 -2.08
CA MET A 83 -8.13 -12.72 -2.23
C MET A 83 -7.64 -13.29 -3.55
N ARG A 84 -7.02 -14.47 -3.54
CA ARG A 84 -6.72 -15.23 -4.76
C ARG A 84 -7.82 -16.24 -5.02
N PHE A 85 -8.31 -16.30 -6.25
CA PHE A 85 -9.30 -17.29 -6.67
C PHE A 85 -8.75 -18.17 -7.78
N SER A 86 -9.31 -19.37 -7.90
CA SER A 86 -9.10 -20.21 -9.08
C SER A 86 -9.66 -19.53 -10.33
N GLN A 87 -9.17 -19.89 -11.51
CA GLN A 87 -9.70 -19.37 -12.77
C GLN A 87 -11.18 -19.71 -13.02
N GLU A 88 -11.67 -20.80 -12.44
CA GLU A 88 -13.08 -21.19 -12.52
C GLU A 88 -13.93 -20.24 -11.67
N ASP A 89 -13.52 -20.02 -10.42
CA ASP A 89 -14.22 -19.12 -9.50
C ASP A 89 -14.18 -17.67 -9.97
N GLU A 90 -13.05 -17.21 -10.52
CA GLU A 90 -12.91 -15.87 -11.09
C GLU A 90 -14.03 -15.56 -12.09
N LYS A 91 -14.29 -16.48 -13.03
CA LYS A 91 -15.32 -16.30 -14.06
C LYS A 91 -16.70 -16.18 -13.42
N ASN A 92 -17.01 -17.10 -12.49
CA ASN A 92 -18.29 -17.13 -11.79
C ASN A 92 -18.53 -15.83 -11.00
N ILE A 93 -17.51 -15.36 -10.27
CA ILE A 93 -17.54 -14.11 -9.50
C ILE A 93 -17.79 -12.91 -10.43
N ILE A 94 -17.03 -12.81 -11.52
CA ILE A 94 -17.14 -11.69 -12.48
C ILE A 94 -18.51 -11.67 -13.16
N GLU A 95 -19.00 -12.81 -13.63
CA GLU A 95 -20.31 -12.91 -14.27
C GLU A 95 -21.44 -12.48 -13.34
N LYS A 96 -21.40 -12.93 -12.09
CA LYS A 96 -22.40 -12.55 -11.10
C LYS A 96 -22.29 -11.09 -10.71
N ALA A 97 -21.07 -10.57 -10.49
CA ALA A 97 -20.87 -9.18 -10.09
C ALA A 97 -21.29 -8.17 -11.18
N LYS A 98 -21.14 -8.53 -12.47
CA LYS A 98 -21.65 -7.75 -13.61
C LYS A 98 -23.16 -7.61 -13.64
N SER A 99 -23.91 -8.54 -13.05
CA SER A 99 -25.37 -8.46 -13.01
C SER A 99 -25.89 -7.33 -12.11
N TYR A 100 -25.06 -6.83 -11.19
CA TYR A 100 -25.43 -5.76 -10.26
C TYR A 100 -25.06 -4.36 -10.76
N ARG A 101 -23.96 -4.24 -11.50
CA ARG A 101 -23.46 -2.96 -12.02
C ARG A 101 -22.49 -3.20 -13.17
N GLU A 102 -22.42 -2.26 -14.10
CA GLU A 102 -21.38 -2.25 -15.12
C GLU A 102 -19.98 -2.14 -14.50
N PRO A 103 -19.00 -2.90 -15.02
CA PRO A 103 -17.62 -2.80 -14.56
C PRO A 103 -16.97 -1.47 -14.96
N GLU A 104 -16.09 -0.96 -14.12
CA GLU A 104 -15.37 0.30 -14.35
C GLU A 104 -13.88 0.12 -14.13
N SER A 105 -13.06 0.88 -14.87
CA SER A 105 -11.62 0.94 -14.59
C SER A 105 -11.38 1.46 -13.18
N ALA A 106 -10.47 0.83 -12.45
CA ALA A 106 -10.15 1.22 -11.09
C ALA A 106 -8.66 1.06 -10.79
N GLU A 107 -8.23 1.79 -9.77
CA GLU A 107 -6.89 1.70 -9.21
C GLU A 107 -6.99 1.44 -7.71
N VAL A 108 -6.10 0.60 -7.21
CA VAL A 108 -5.97 0.27 -5.79
C VAL A 108 -4.56 0.68 -5.35
N SER A 109 -4.45 1.48 -4.30
CA SER A 109 -3.14 1.76 -3.70
C SER A 109 -2.54 0.48 -3.18
N ALA A 110 -1.34 0.13 -3.63
CA ALA A 110 -0.62 -1.01 -3.08
C ALA A 110 -0.23 -0.71 -1.63
N GLU A 111 -0.18 -1.76 -0.82
CA GLU A 111 0.18 -1.65 0.59
C GLU A 111 1.22 -2.69 0.97
N ASP A 112 2.05 -2.37 1.96
CA ASP A 112 3.20 -3.20 2.35
C ASP A 112 2.83 -4.61 2.83
N TRP A 113 1.57 -4.83 3.20
CA TRP A 113 1.05 -6.13 3.66
C TRP A 113 0.37 -6.93 2.53
N PHE A 114 0.25 -6.39 1.32
CA PHE A 114 -0.28 -7.13 0.20
C PHE A 114 0.65 -8.30 -0.18
N PRO A 115 0.13 -9.35 -0.84
CA PRO A 115 0.94 -10.42 -1.38
C PRO A 115 2.10 -9.88 -2.24
N PRO A 116 3.29 -10.52 -2.15
CA PRO A 116 4.50 -10.02 -2.81
C PRO A 116 4.37 -9.96 -4.34
N GLU A 117 3.49 -10.76 -4.95
CA GLU A 117 3.22 -10.71 -6.39
C GLU A 117 2.64 -9.35 -6.81
N LEU A 118 1.81 -8.74 -5.97
CA LEU A 118 1.21 -7.44 -6.24
C LEU A 118 2.24 -6.31 -6.03
N SER A 119 3.08 -6.40 -5.00
CA SER A 119 4.16 -5.44 -4.78
C SER A 119 5.15 -5.45 -5.94
N ALA A 120 5.51 -6.64 -6.44
CA ALA A 120 6.37 -6.78 -7.61
C ALA A 120 5.73 -6.14 -8.87
N GLN A 121 4.41 -6.19 -9.01
CA GLN A 121 3.71 -5.54 -10.13
C GLN A 121 3.86 -4.02 -10.09
N THR A 122 3.73 -3.39 -8.92
CA THR A 122 3.93 -1.94 -8.76
C THR A 122 5.39 -1.54 -8.99
N GLU A 123 6.36 -2.32 -8.51
CA GLU A 123 7.78 -2.06 -8.71
C GLU A 123 8.18 -2.12 -10.21
N LEU A 124 7.67 -3.12 -10.93
CA LEU A 124 7.92 -3.28 -12.37
C LEU A 124 7.23 -2.21 -13.22
N ALA A 125 6.04 -1.76 -12.81
CA ALA A 125 5.31 -0.72 -13.50
C ALA A 125 5.90 0.69 -13.25
N GLY A 126 6.59 0.88 -12.11
CA GLY A 126 7.00 2.20 -11.63
C GLY A 126 5.83 3.06 -11.14
N ASP A 127 4.70 2.43 -10.82
CA ASP A 127 3.46 3.06 -10.34
C ASP A 127 3.24 2.68 -8.85
N GLU A 128 2.57 3.54 -8.07
CA GLU A 128 2.19 3.24 -6.67
C GLU A 128 0.83 2.53 -6.56
N THR A 129 0.15 2.31 -7.70
CA THR A 129 -1.19 1.75 -7.75
C THR A 129 -1.27 0.50 -8.63
N LEU A 130 -2.10 -0.44 -8.20
CA LEU A 130 -2.49 -1.62 -8.94
C LEU A 130 -3.68 -1.28 -9.83
N LYS A 131 -3.54 -1.52 -11.13
CA LYS A 131 -4.61 -1.32 -12.11
C LYS A 131 -5.55 -2.51 -12.13
N GLY A 132 -6.86 -2.24 -12.20
CA GLY A 132 -7.86 -3.29 -12.21
C GLY A 132 -9.22 -2.85 -12.74
N ILE A 133 -10.18 -3.76 -12.66
CA ILE A 133 -11.57 -3.52 -13.01
C ILE A 133 -12.41 -3.69 -11.74
N SER A 134 -13.16 -2.64 -11.40
CA SER A 134 -14.08 -2.60 -10.27
C SER A 134 -15.45 -3.17 -10.66
N TYR A 135 -15.92 -4.11 -9.85
CA TYR A 135 -17.21 -4.75 -9.89
C TYR A 135 -17.99 -4.47 -8.59
N SER A 136 -19.26 -4.84 -8.58
CA SER A 136 -20.07 -4.77 -7.36
C SER A 136 -19.58 -5.77 -6.31
N ALA A 137 -19.43 -5.32 -5.06
CA ALA A 137 -19.16 -6.21 -3.91
C ALA A 137 -20.43 -6.80 -3.28
N LYS A 138 -21.60 -6.63 -3.89
CA LYS A 138 -22.89 -6.91 -3.24
C LYS A 138 -23.02 -8.32 -2.64
N ASP A 139 -22.45 -9.33 -3.30
CA ASP A 139 -22.46 -10.71 -2.82
C ASP A 139 -21.53 -10.98 -1.64
N PHE A 140 -20.61 -10.06 -1.35
CA PHE A 140 -19.64 -10.17 -0.27
C PHE A 140 -20.09 -9.40 0.98
N ILE A 141 -21.10 -8.55 0.86
CA ILE A 141 -21.54 -7.67 1.94
C ILE A 141 -22.29 -8.48 3.00
N GLN A 142 -21.80 -8.37 4.24
CA GLN A 142 -22.48 -8.80 5.46
C GLN A 142 -22.49 -7.64 6.45
N LEU A 143 -23.53 -7.56 7.29
CA LEU A 143 -23.54 -6.59 8.39
C LEU A 143 -22.29 -6.76 9.28
N PRO A 144 -21.63 -5.67 9.69
CA PRO A 144 -22.10 -4.27 9.65
C PRO A 144 -21.77 -3.51 8.36
N TYR A 145 -21.07 -4.10 7.40
CA TYR A 145 -20.74 -3.41 6.15
C TYR A 145 -22.01 -3.20 5.32
N THR A 146 -22.09 -2.05 4.66
CA THR A 146 -23.26 -1.64 3.88
C THR A 146 -22.91 -1.28 2.44
N SER A 147 -21.63 -1.00 2.18
CA SER A 147 -21.13 -0.56 0.89
C SER A 147 -19.75 -1.15 0.62
N GLY A 148 -19.37 -1.17 -0.65
CA GLY A 148 -18.06 -1.65 -1.05
C GLY A 148 -17.92 -1.89 -2.54
N ARG A 149 -16.72 -2.32 -2.93
CA ARG A 149 -16.37 -2.71 -4.30
C ARG A 149 -15.42 -3.90 -4.30
N LEU A 150 -15.47 -4.64 -5.40
CA LEU A 150 -14.58 -5.77 -5.66
C LEU A 150 -13.75 -5.44 -6.89
N VAL A 151 -12.43 -5.36 -6.75
CA VAL A 151 -11.54 -5.00 -7.86
C VAL A 151 -10.75 -6.21 -8.31
N LYS A 152 -10.93 -6.64 -9.56
CA LYS A 152 -10.04 -7.63 -10.20
C LYS A 152 -8.74 -6.93 -10.59
N ILE A 153 -7.61 -7.37 -10.02
CA ILE A 153 -6.30 -6.81 -10.39
C ILE A 153 -5.87 -7.37 -11.75
N SER A 154 -5.35 -6.50 -12.60
CA SER A 154 -4.92 -6.86 -13.96
C SER A 154 -3.70 -7.79 -13.91
N ASN A 155 -3.64 -8.77 -14.82
CA ASN A 155 -2.51 -9.70 -14.97
C ASN A 155 -2.16 -10.50 -13.70
N SER A 156 -3.15 -10.81 -12.87
CA SER A 156 -3.00 -11.68 -11.70
C SER A 156 -4.28 -12.49 -11.51
N ASP A 157 -4.32 -13.37 -10.51
CA ASP A 157 -5.53 -14.07 -10.07
C ASP A 157 -6.12 -13.44 -8.79
N TYR A 158 -5.64 -12.26 -8.43
CA TYR A 158 -6.04 -11.54 -7.22
C TYR A 158 -7.24 -10.62 -7.45
N PHE A 159 -8.05 -10.52 -6.41
CA PHE A 159 -9.10 -9.55 -6.23
C PHE A 159 -8.86 -8.76 -4.93
N VAL A 160 -9.21 -7.49 -4.94
CA VAL A 160 -9.24 -6.65 -3.74
C VAL A 160 -10.69 -6.31 -3.42
N LEU A 161 -11.17 -6.83 -2.30
CA LEU A 161 -12.47 -6.49 -1.72
C LEU A 161 -12.28 -5.34 -0.74
N GLU A 162 -12.98 -4.24 -0.98
CA GLU A 162 -13.05 -3.11 -0.06
C GLU A 162 -14.48 -2.93 0.41
N LEU A 163 -14.72 -3.06 1.71
CA LEU A 163 -16.03 -2.85 2.34
C LEU A 163 -15.95 -1.74 3.38
N SER A 164 -17.05 -1.03 3.55
CA SER A 164 -17.19 0.02 4.56
C SER A 164 -18.56 0.02 5.22
N THR A 165 -18.58 0.43 6.49
CA THR A 165 -19.80 0.94 7.13
C THR A 165 -20.04 2.37 6.64
N GLU A 166 -21.31 2.77 6.50
CA GLU A 166 -21.68 4.18 6.25
C GLU A 166 -21.39 5.11 7.43
#